data_AF-A0A817V154-F1
#
_entry.id   AF-A0A817V154-F1
#
_cell.length_a   1.000
_cell.length_b   1.000
_cell.length_c   1.000
_cell.angle_alpha   90.00
_cell.angle_beta   90.00
_cell.angle_gamma   90.00
#
_symmetry.space_group_name_H-M   'P 1'
#
loop_
_entity.id
_entity.type
_entity.pdbx_description
1 polymer ?
#
loop_
_entity_poly.entity_id
_entity_poly.type
_entity_poly.pdbx_seq_one_letter_code
_entity_poly.pdbx_strand_id
1 'polypeptide(L)'
;MHPACQFHSDKPWLDKQFHDAEQTSIKKPDELVVEIRDPGSELDEELFDRILGSMTGLLLGDALGAHVEFRPHDFLVDNPVTELQGGGTWGLQKGQVGNI
;
A
#
# COMPACT_ATOMS: atom_id res chain seq x y z
N MET A 1 -20.99 29.54 3.32
CA MET A 1 -19.95 28.95 4.18
C MET A 1 -20.39 27.55 4.57
N HIS A 2 -19.78 26.51 3.99
CA HIS A 2 -19.96 25.13 4.46
C HIS A 2 -18.92 24.85 5.54
N PRO A 3 -19.28 24.14 6.62
CA PRO A 3 -18.31 23.70 7.60
C PRO A 3 -17.33 22.73 6.94
N ALA A 4 -16.04 22.93 7.16
CA ALA A 4 -15.01 22.00 6.74
C ALA A 4 -15.34 20.61 7.32
N CYS A 5 -15.46 19.61 6.45
CA CYS A 5 -15.66 18.24 6.86
C CYS A 5 -14.39 17.78 7.57
N GLN A 6 -14.42 17.75 8.91
CA GLN A 6 -13.35 17.18 9.72
C GLN A 6 -13.42 15.65 9.61
N PHE A 7 -12.65 15.10 8.68
CA PHE A 7 -12.37 13.67 8.65
C PHE A 7 -11.36 13.39 9.76
N HIS A 8 -11.84 13.00 10.94
CA HIS A 8 -10.97 12.39 11.95
C HIS A 8 -10.84 10.91 11.63
N SER A 9 -9.65 10.52 11.18
CA SER A 9 -9.27 9.12 11.10
C SER A 9 -8.92 8.63 12.50
N ASP A 10 -9.38 7.44 12.90
CA ASP A 10 -8.89 6.75 14.12
C ASP A 10 -7.39 6.35 14.04
N LYS A 11 -6.70 6.82 12.99
CA LYS A 11 -5.35 6.47 12.60
C LYS A 11 -4.53 7.76 12.41
N PRO A 12 -3.85 8.26 13.47
CA PRO A 12 -3.16 9.55 13.48
C PRO A 12 -2.09 9.76 12.39
N TRP A 13 -1.65 8.68 11.74
CA TRP A 13 -0.65 8.71 10.68
C TRP A 13 -1.23 9.08 9.31
N LEU A 14 -2.54 8.88 9.07
CA LEU A 14 -3.21 9.30 7.84
C LEU A 14 -3.32 10.83 7.75
N ASP A 15 -3.46 11.49 8.90
CA ASP A 15 -3.55 12.95 8.97
C ASP A 15 -2.24 13.62 8.50
N LYS A 16 -1.09 12.98 8.72
CA LYS A 16 0.23 13.48 8.30
C LYS A 16 0.45 13.46 6.79
N GLN A 17 -0.29 12.65 6.03
CA GLN A 17 -0.09 12.54 4.57
C GLN A 17 -0.73 13.66 3.78
N PHE A 18 -1.75 14.31 4.35
CA PHE A 18 -2.55 15.29 3.64
C PHE A 18 -2.61 16.64 4.34
N HIS A 19 -2.34 16.72 5.64
CA HIS A 19 -2.56 17.93 6.39
C HIS A 19 -1.26 18.61 6.88
N ASP A 20 -1.31 19.94 7.00
CA ASP A 20 -0.30 20.69 7.76
C ASP A 20 -0.25 20.24 9.24
N ALA A 21 0.80 20.66 9.97
CA ALA A 21 0.99 20.31 11.38
C ALA A 21 -0.16 20.78 12.29
N GLU A 22 -0.99 21.72 11.80
CA GLU A 22 -2.16 22.26 12.49
C GLU A 22 -3.47 21.58 12.04
N GLN A 23 -3.39 20.60 11.15
CA GLN A 23 -4.49 19.84 10.55
C GLN A 23 -5.55 20.69 9.82
N THR A 24 -5.23 21.92 9.41
CA THR A 24 -6.25 22.88 8.93
C THR A 24 -6.44 22.91 7.42
N SER A 25 -5.46 22.44 6.65
CA SER A 25 -5.51 22.48 5.19
C SER A 25 -4.95 21.21 4.56
N ILE A 26 -5.55 20.78 3.44
CA ILE A 26 -5.01 19.69 2.61
C ILE A 26 -3.91 20.27 1.72
N LYS A 27 -2.68 19.75 1.83
CA LYS A 27 -1.54 20.20 1.00
C LYS A 27 -1.77 19.89 -0.47
N LYS A 28 -1.38 20.81 -1.35
CA LYS A 28 -1.44 20.64 -2.80
C LYS A 28 -0.31 19.75 -3.31
N PRO A 29 -0.46 19.11 -4.48
CA PRO A 29 0.58 18.26 -5.07
C PRO A 29 1.96 18.94 -5.16
N ASP A 30 2.02 20.20 -5.57
CA ASP A 30 3.29 20.93 -5.73
C ASP A 30 4.01 21.18 -4.39
N GLU A 31 3.27 21.32 -3.29
CA GLU A 31 3.80 21.52 -1.95
C GLU A 31 4.36 20.20 -1.39
N LEU A 32 3.66 19.09 -1.65
CA LEU A 32 4.13 17.75 -1.31
C LEU A 32 5.41 17.37 -2.05
N VAL A 33 5.58 17.81 -3.31
CA VAL A 33 6.80 17.54 -4.10
C VAL A 33 8.05 18.13 -3.45
N VAL A 34 7.94 19.29 -2.80
CA VAL A 34 9.08 19.93 -2.11
C VAL A 34 9.48 19.10 -0.89
N GLU A 35 8.50 18.68 -0.08
CA GLU A 35 8.74 17.88 1.14
C GLU A 35 9.24 16.46 0.82
N ILE A 36 8.74 15.84 -0.25
CA ILE A 36 9.21 14.53 -0.70
C ILE A 36 10.67 14.59 -1.17
N ARG A 37 11.10 15.72 -1.75
CA ARG A 37 12.47 15.90 -2.26
C ARG A 37 13.50 16.18 -1.17
N ASP A 38 13.09 16.80 -0.08
CA ASP A 38 13.94 17.11 1.07
C ASP A 38 13.24 16.67 2.36
N PRO A 39 13.17 15.35 2.61
CA PRO A 39 12.61 14.86 3.85
C PRO A 39 13.55 15.31 4.98
N GLY A 40 13.00 16.09 5.93
CA GLY A 40 13.77 16.56 7.09
C GLY A 40 14.50 15.41 7.79
N SER A 41 15.59 15.74 8.49
CA SER A 41 16.60 14.77 8.98
C SER A 41 16.11 13.75 10.02
N GLU A 42 14.87 13.85 10.50
CA GLU A 42 14.30 12.93 11.47
C GLU A 42 13.42 11.89 10.77
N LEU A 43 14.04 10.74 10.45
CA LEU A 43 13.32 9.55 10.02
C LEU A 43 12.64 8.91 11.23
N ASP A 44 11.32 8.88 11.21
CA ASP A 44 10.53 8.03 12.11
C ASP A 44 10.66 6.57 11.60
N GLU A 45 11.54 5.80 12.23
CA GLU A 45 11.83 4.41 11.85
C GLU A 45 10.57 3.52 11.90
N GLU A 46 9.65 3.74 12.85
CA GLU A 46 8.40 2.99 12.94
C GLU A 46 7.49 3.28 11.75
N LEU A 47 7.35 4.56 11.39
CA LEU A 47 6.57 4.96 10.21
C LEU A 47 7.21 4.41 8.92
N PHE A 48 8.54 4.46 8.82
CA PHE A 48 9.27 3.93 7.67
C PHE A 48 9.06 2.42 7.51
N ASP A 49 9.21 1.64 8.58
CA ASP A 49 8.97 0.20 8.57
C ASP A 49 7.53 -0.14 8.14
N ARG A 50 6.56 0.67 8.56
CA ARG A 50 5.16 0.50 8.18
C ARG A 50 4.91 0.81 6.71
N ILE A 51 5.54 1.86 6.17
CA ILE A 51 5.45 2.18 4.74
C ILE A 51 6.08 1.05 3.92
N LEU A 52 7.29 0.63 4.29
CA LEU A 52 8.01 -0.44 3.61
C LEU A 52 7.24 -1.76 3.68
N GLY A 53 6.74 -2.12 4.86
CA GLY A 53 5.91 -3.30 5.07
C GLY A 53 4.60 -3.26 4.28
N SER A 54 3.97 -2.09 4.14
CA SER A 54 2.74 -1.93 3.35
C SER A 54 2.99 -2.13 1.86
N MET A 55 4.07 -1.53 1.32
CA MET A 55 4.45 -1.70 -0.08
C MET A 55 4.86 -3.15 -0.38
N THR A 56 5.65 -3.74 0.51
CA THR A 56 6.11 -5.13 0.38
C THR A 56 4.93 -6.10 0.49
N GLY A 57 4.02 -5.87 1.43
CA GLY A 57 2.81 -6.68 1.62
C GLY A 57 1.86 -6.62 0.41
N LEU A 58 1.73 -5.45 -0.23
CA LEU A 58 0.97 -5.32 -1.48
C LEU A 58 1.56 -6.18 -2.60
N LEU A 59 2.88 -6.07 -2.83
CA LEU A 59 3.57 -6.84 -3.86
C LEU A 59 3.50 -8.35 -3.61
N LEU A 60 3.68 -8.78 -2.36
CA LEU A 60 3.58 -10.19 -1.98
C LEU A 60 2.15 -10.72 -2.11
N GLY A 61 1.15 -9.92 -1.71
CA GLY A 61 -0.25 -10.28 -1.83
C GLY A 61 -0.66 -10.50 -3.28
N ASP A 62 -0.22 -9.61 -4.19
CA ASP A 62 -0.46 -9.75 -5.62
C ASP A 62 0.22 -11.00 -6.20
N ALA A 63 1.50 -11.21 -5.90
CA ALA A 63 2.25 -12.38 -6.37
C ALA A 63 1.62 -13.72 -5.90
N LEU A 64 1.12 -13.77 -4.66
CA LEU A 64 0.43 -14.96 -4.14
C LEU A 64 -0.94 -15.15 -4.79
N GLY A 65 -1.70 -14.08 -4.99
CA GLY A 65 -3.05 -14.12 -5.56
C GLY A 65 -3.06 -14.44 -7.06
N ALA A 66 -2.10 -13.91 -7.81
CA ALA A 66 -2.04 -14.04 -9.27
C ALA A 66 -1.99 -15.50 -9.76
N HIS A 67 -1.36 -16.40 -8.99
CA HIS A 67 -1.31 -17.82 -9.32
C HIS A 67 -2.70 -18.48 -9.33
N VAL A 68 -3.60 -18.03 -8.46
CA VAL A 68 -4.94 -18.60 -8.27
C VAL A 68 -6.05 -17.69 -8.78
N GLU A 69 -5.70 -16.63 -9.49
CA GLU A 69 -6.67 -15.69 -10.05
C GLU A 69 -7.66 -16.44 -10.97
N PHE A 70 -8.95 -16.14 -10.79
CA PHE A 70 -10.09 -16.76 -11.49
C PHE A 70 -10.38 -18.23 -11.16
N ARG A 71 -9.78 -18.79 -10.09
CA ARG A 71 -10.14 -20.13 -9.59
C ARG A 71 -11.37 -20.07 -8.67
N PRO A 72 -12.27 -21.07 -8.72
CA PRO A 72 -13.37 -21.15 -7.77
C PRO A 72 -12.86 -21.41 -6.35
N HIS A 73 -13.63 -21.00 -5.34
CA HIS A 73 -13.24 -21.18 -3.94
C HIS A 73 -12.91 -22.63 -3.59
N ASP A 74 -13.69 -23.60 -4.08
CA ASP A 74 -13.46 -25.04 -3.81
C ASP A 74 -12.08 -25.51 -4.29
N PHE A 75 -11.57 -24.95 -5.39
CA PHE A 75 -10.22 -25.24 -5.86
C PHE A 75 -9.15 -24.80 -4.85
N LEU A 76 -9.36 -23.68 -4.14
CA LEU A 76 -8.43 -23.17 -3.14
C LEU A 76 -8.46 -24.00 -1.84
N VAL A 77 -9.61 -24.59 -1.52
CA VAL A 77 -9.74 -25.52 -0.38
C VAL A 77 -8.93 -26.78 -0.64
N ASP A 78 -9.02 -27.33 -1.85
CA ASP A 78 -8.29 -28.53 -2.25
C ASP A 78 -6.81 -28.27 -2.57
N ASN A 79 -6.46 -27.03 -2.96
CA ASN A 79 -5.12 -26.63 -3.40
C ASN A 79 -4.69 -25.32 -2.68
N PRO A 80 -4.42 -25.38 -1.36
CA PRO A 80 -4.06 -24.19 -0.61
C PRO A 80 -2.72 -23.59 -1.06
N VAL A 81 -2.68 -22.27 -1.19
CA VAL A 81 -1.44 -21.52 -1.50
C VAL A 81 -0.66 -21.32 -0.21
N THR A 82 0.42 -22.07 -0.04
CA THR A 82 1.28 -22.03 1.17
C THR A 82 2.63 -21.36 0.91
N GLU A 83 2.94 -21.09 -0.35
CA GLU A 83 4.19 -20.47 -0.79
C GLU A 83 3.98 -19.67 -2.07
N LEU A 84 4.97 -18.86 -2.45
CA LEU A 84 5.00 -18.25 -3.77
C LEU A 84 5.12 -19.34 -4.84
N GLN A 85 4.23 -19.31 -5.83
CA GLN A 85 4.19 -20.27 -6.92
C GLN A 85 4.11 -19.53 -8.25
N GLY A 86 4.78 -20.06 -9.28
CA GLY A 86 4.60 -19.59 -10.66
C GLY A 86 3.40 -20.27 -11.32
N GLY A 87 3.03 -19.85 -12.53
CA GLY A 87 1.90 -20.38 -13.29
C GLY A 87 0.69 -19.44 -13.24
N GLY A 88 -0.48 -20.00 -12.92
CA GLY A 88 -1.74 -19.27 -12.95
C GLY A 88 -2.19 -18.87 -14.35
N THR A 89 -3.21 -18.03 -14.40
CA THR A 89 -3.87 -17.59 -15.63
C THR A 89 -2.90 -16.92 -16.62
N TRP A 90 -1.86 -16.27 -16.10
CA TRP A 90 -0.90 -15.50 -16.88
C TRP A 90 0.45 -16.19 -17.09
N GLY A 91 0.65 -17.41 -16.56
CA GLY A 91 1.89 -18.15 -16.72
C GLY A 91 3.13 -17.49 -16.08
N LEU A 92 2.94 -16.81 -14.95
CA LEU A 92 3.98 -16.01 -14.28
C LEU A 92 5.10 -16.88 -13.69
N GLN A 93 6.31 -16.32 -13.54
CA GLN A 93 7.35 -16.99 -12.75
C GLN A 93 7.06 -16.87 -11.24
N LYS A 94 7.70 -17.73 -10.44
CA LYS A 94 7.56 -17.70 -8.97
C LYS A 94 8.02 -16.34 -8.42
N GLY A 95 7.10 -15.62 -7.77
CA GLY A 95 7.36 -14.30 -7.17
C GLY A 95 7.26 -13.12 -8.16
N GLN A 96 6.79 -13.34 -9.38
CA GLN A 96 6.61 -12.28 -10.37
C GLN A 96 5.27 -11.53 -10.14
N VAL A 97 5.33 -10.20 -10.20
CA VAL A 97 4.19 -9.28 -10.05
C VAL A 97 3.94 -8.64 -11.42
N GLY A 98 3.09 -9.27 -12.25
CA GLY A 98 2.76 -8.80 -13.60
C GLY A 98 3.81 -9.06 -14.70
N ASN A 99 3.41 -8.92 -15.97
CA ASN A 99 4.32 -8.88 -17.13
C ASN A 99 4.64 -7.40 -17.41
N ILE A 100 5.82 -6.94 -16.98
CA ILE A 100 6.35 -5.60 -17.30
C ILE A 100 7.43 -5.76 -18.37
#